data_AF-A0A7H4N3I9-F1
#
_entry.id   AF-A0A7H4N3I9-F1
#
_cell.length_a   1.000
_cell.length_b   1.000
_cell.length_c   1.000
_cell.angle_alpha   90.00
_cell.angle_beta   90.00
_cell.angle_gamma   90.00
#
_symmetry.space_group_name_H-M   'P 1'
#
loop_
_entity.id
_entity.type
_entity.pdbx_description
1 polymer ?
#
loop_
_entity_poly.entity_id
_entity_poly.type
_entity_poly.pdbx_seq_one_letter_code
_entity_poly.pdbx_strand_id
1 'polypeptide(L)'
;MFSSQPRSAPAPFYEKVKQAISEKIHSGVWRPHDRIPSEAELVAQFGFSRMTINRALRELTDEGRLVRLQGVGTFVAEPKGQSALFEVRSIAEEITSRHHQHRCEVVLLEETQADLIQAAALNVAAGTRIFHSLMVHFENEVPVQD
;
A
#
# COMPACT_ATOMS: atom_id res chain seq x y z
N MET A 1 34.37 22.71 14.77
CA MET A 1 33.62 22.04 13.69
C MET A 1 32.19 21.86 14.17
N PHE A 2 31.26 22.71 13.74
CA PHE A 2 29.83 22.54 13.99
C PHE A 2 29.19 22.04 12.71
N SER A 3 28.70 20.80 12.72
CA SER A 3 28.04 20.18 11.58
C SER A 3 26.68 20.84 11.34
N SER A 4 26.55 21.48 10.19
CA SER A 4 25.30 22.03 9.69
C SER A 4 24.36 20.90 9.28
N GLN A 5 23.27 20.68 10.02
CA GLN A 5 22.14 19.90 9.51
C GLN A 5 21.44 20.71 8.40
N PRO A 6 21.17 20.15 7.21
CA PRO A 6 20.36 20.83 6.22
C PRO A 6 18.92 20.93 6.76
N ARG A 7 18.43 22.16 6.94
CA ARG A 7 16.98 22.41 7.10
C ARG A 7 16.29 21.81 5.88
N SER A 8 15.40 20.84 6.10
CA SER A 8 14.52 20.33 5.05
C SER A 8 13.81 21.50 4.39
N ALA A 9 13.93 21.61 3.07
CA ALA A 9 13.18 22.60 2.31
C ALA A 9 11.68 22.43 2.62
N PRO A 10 10.91 23.52 2.78
CA PRO A 10 9.47 23.40 3.01
C PRO A 10 8.88 22.54 1.90
N ALA A 11 8.13 21.50 2.27
CA ALA A 11 7.47 20.62 1.31
C ALA A 11 6.72 21.49 0.29
N PRO A 12 6.91 21.26 -1.02
CA PRO A 12 6.25 22.05 -2.05
C PRO A 12 4.75 22.15 -1.79
N PHE A 13 4.12 23.29 -2.09
CA PHE A 13 2.70 23.50 -1.77
C PHE A 13 1.75 22.43 -2.31
N TYR A 14 2.11 21.74 -3.39
CA TYR A 14 1.32 20.63 -3.94
C TYR A 14 1.33 19.40 -3.02
N GLU A 15 2.43 19.13 -2.29
CA GLU A 15 2.51 18.02 -1.32
C GLU A 15 1.53 18.24 -0.17
N LYS A 16 1.35 19.49 0.27
CA LYS A 16 0.35 19.82 1.30
C LYS A 16 -1.07 19.54 0.83
N VAL A 17 -1.38 19.86 -0.43
CA VAL A 17 -2.68 19.55 -1.04
C VAL A 17 -2.87 18.04 -1.15
N LYS A 18 -1.85 17.33 -1.61
CA LYS A 18 -1.84 15.88 -1.75
C LYS A 18 -2.05 15.16 -0.42
N GLN A 19 -1.38 15.62 0.64
CA GLN A 19 -1.57 15.13 1.99
C GLN A 19 -3.00 15.38 2.48
N ALA A 20 -3.53 16.59 2.34
CA ALA A 20 -4.88 16.92 2.78
C ALA A 20 -5.97 16.10 2.05
N ILE A 21 -5.81 15.87 0.74
CA ILE A 21 -6.70 15.00 -0.03
C ILE A 21 -6.57 13.54 0.44
N SER A 22 -5.34 13.07 0.63
CA SER A 22 -5.09 11.72 1.12
C SER A 22 -5.72 11.49 2.48
N GLU A 23 -5.58 12.41 3.43
CA GLU A 23 -6.18 12.31 4.76
C GLU A 23 -7.72 12.20 4.70
N LYS A 24 -8.36 12.94 3.78
CA LYS A 24 -9.82 12.83 3.55
C LYS A 24 -10.23 11.48 2.98
N ILE A 25 -9.40 10.87 2.14
CA ILE A 25 -9.63 9.51 1.63
C ILE A 25 -9.44 8.48 2.75
N HIS A 26 -8.34 8.57 3.51
CA HIS A 26 -8.03 7.62 4.60
C HIS A 26 -9.02 7.71 5.77
N SER A 27 -9.51 8.90 6.09
CA SER A 27 -10.57 9.08 7.11
C SER A 27 -11.96 8.64 6.65
N GLY A 28 -12.13 8.24 5.38
CA GLY A 28 -13.40 7.81 4.81
C GLY A 28 -14.39 8.96 4.55
N VAL A 29 -13.94 10.22 4.61
CA VAL A 29 -14.73 11.38 4.19
C VAL A 29 -15.05 11.29 2.69
N TRP A 30 -14.09 10.81 1.90
CA TRP A 30 -14.29 10.42 0.51
C TRP A 30 -14.02 8.93 0.36
N ARG A 31 -15.04 8.17 -0.02
CA ARG A 31 -14.99 6.72 -0.16
C ARG A 31 -14.58 6.34 -1.58
N PRO A 32 -14.12 5.10 -1.80
CA PRO A 32 -13.92 4.58 -3.16
C PRO A 32 -15.13 4.85 -4.05
N HIS A 33 -14.87 5.29 -5.28
CA HIS A 33 -15.87 5.72 -6.28
C HIS A 33 -16.58 7.06 -5.99
N ASP A 34 -16.37 7.70 -4.84
CA ASP A 34 -16.92 9.03 -4.62
C ASP A 34 -16.25 10.04 -5.55
N ARG A 35 -17.06 10.95 -6.09
CA ARG A 35 -16.57 12.10 -6.83
C ARG A 35 -15.99 13.10 -5.84
N ILE A 36 -14.73 13.48 -6.01
CA ILE A 36 -14.13 14.57 -5.23
C ILE A 36 -14.61 15.93 -5.77
N PRO A 37 -14.50 17.01 -4.97
CA PRO A 37 -14.82 18.35 -5.45
C PRO A 37 -14.04 18.68 -6.73
N SER A 38 -14.65 19.50 -7.58
CA SER A 38 -14.02 20.00 -8.80
C SER A 38 -12.77 20.81 -8.48
N GLU A 39 -11.91 20.97 -9.48
CA GLU A 39 -10.69 21.77 -9.35
C GLU A 39 -10.95 23.19 -8.85
N ALA A 40 -12.03 23.83 -9.32
CA ALA A 40 -12.39 25.17 -8.88
C ALA A 40 -12.82 25.20 -7.40
N GLU A 41 -13.55 24.18 -6.95
CA GLU A 41 -13.97 24.04 -5.56
C GLU A 41 -12.78 23.73 -4.64
N LEU A 42 -11.84 22.90 -5.08
CA LEU A 42 -10.62 22.60 -4.32
C LEU A 42 -9.70 23.84 -4.20
N VAL A 43 -9.63 24.66 -5.25
CA VAL A 43 -8.95 25.97 -5.18
C VAL A 43 -9.61 26.86 -4.13
N ALA A 44 -10.95 26.95 -4.13
CA ALA A 44 -11.67 27.75 -3.15
C ALA A 44 -11.53 27.20 -1.72
N GLN A 45 -11.52 25.87 -1.56
CA GLN A 45 -11.45 25.20 -0.27
C GLN A 45 -10.06 25.27 0.37
N PHE A 46 -9.00 25.07 -0.42
CA PHE A 46 -7.64 24.99 0.11
C PHE A 46 -6.84 26.29 -0.07
N GLY A 47 -7.33 27.24 -0.87
CA GLY A 47 -6.67 28.53 -1.09
C GLY A 47 -5.36 28.45 -1.89
N PHE A 48 -5.05 27.31 -2.50
CA PHE A 48 -3.87 27.16 -3.35
C PHE A 48 -4.15 27.49 -4.81
N SER A 49 -3.09 27.82 -5.54
CA SER A 49 -3.20 28.11 -6.97
C SER A 49 -3.76 26.92 -7.76
N ARG A 50 -4.42 27.21 -8.87
CA ARG A 50 -4.91 26.20 -9.82
C ARG A 50 -3.81 25.24 -10.27
N MET A 51 -2.59 25.73 -10.50
CA MET A 51 -1.44 24.90 -10.90
C MET A 51 -1.06 23.91 -9.79
N THR A 52 -1.09 24.36 -8.53
CA THR A 52 -0.80 23.54 -7.36
C THR A 52 -1.84 22.43 -7.18
N ILE A 53 -3.12 22.76 -7.26
CA ILE A 53 -4.21 21.78 -7.18
C ILE A 53 -4.09 20.76 -8.32
N ASN A 54 -3.89 21.21 -9.56
CA ASN A 54 -3.73 20.31 -10.70
C ASN A 54 -2.55 19.36 -10.56
N ARG A 55 -1.41 19.86 -10.07
CA ARG A 55 -0.24 19.01 -9.84
C ARG A 55 -0.55 17.95 -8.80
N ALA A 56 -1.14 18.31 -7.67
CA ALA A 56 -1.50 17.34 -6.63
C ALA A 56 -2.49 16.29 -7.14
N LEU A 57 -3.53 16.71 -7.86
CA LEU A 57 -4.51 15.78 -8.46
C LEU A 57 -3.87 14.85 -9.49
N ARG A 58 -2.93 15.37 -10.30
CA ARG A 58 -2.19 14.55 -11.27
C ARG A 58 -1.36 13.49 -10.55
N GLU A 59 -0.55 13.89 -9.57
CA GLU A 59 0.28 12.92 -8.83
C GLU A 59 -0.55 11.87 -8.10
N LEU A 60 -1.68 12.24 -7.49
CA LEU A 60 -2.60 11.27 -6.88
C LEU A 60 -3.27 10.34 -7.90
N THR A 61 -3.45 10.81 -9.14
CA THR A 61 -3.93 9.97 -10.24
C THR A 61 -2.83 9.02 -10.70
N ASP A 62 -1.60 9.51 -10.83
CA ASP A 62 -0.42 8.72 -11.20
C ASP A 62 -0.12 7.63 -10.14
N GLU A 63 -0.35 7.92 -8.86
CA GLU A 63 -0.27 6.98 -7.74
C GLU A 63 -1.46 5.99 -7.67
N GLY A 64 -2.46 6.15 -8.53
CA GLY A 64 -3.65 5.31 -8.54
C GLY A 64 -4.57 5.50 -7.33
N ARG A 65 -4.46 6.62 -6.60
CA ARG A 65 -5.38 7.00 -5.52
C ARG A 65 -6.65 7.67 -6.04
N LEU A 66 -6.54 8.32 -7.20
CA LEU A 66 -7.66 8.95 -7.90
C LEU A 66 -7.76 8.41 -9.33
N VAL A 67 -8.96 8.52 -9.91
CA VAL A 67 -9.21 8.26 -11.32
C VAL A 67 -9.88 9.48 -11.92
N ARG A 68 -9.34 9.99 -13.03
CA ARG A 68 -9.93 11.10 -13.78
C ARG A 68 -10.70 10.58 -14.98
N LEU A 69 -12.00 10.86 -15.02
CA LEU A 69 -12.87 10.59 -16.15
C LEU A 69 -13.12 11.90 -16.91
N GLN A 70 -12.60 11.98 -18.14
CA GLN A 70 -12.74 13.15 -19.03
C GLN A 70 -14.20 13.57 -19.16
N GLY A 71 -14.48 14.85 -18.93
CA GLY A 71 -15.84 15.43 -18.99
C GLY A 71 -16.77 15.08 -17.83
N VAL A 72 -16.40 14.13 -16.97
CA VAL A 72 -17.25 13.63 -15.87
C VAL A 72 -16.76 14.11 -14.51
N GLY A 73 -15.46 14.02 -14.24
CA GLY A 73 -14.88 14.46 -12.97
C GLY A 73 -13.67 13.64 -12.52
N THR A 74 -13.25 13.87 -11.28
CA THR A 74 -12.22 13.08 -10.61
C THR A 74 -12.87 12.30 -9.47
N PHE A 75 -12.49 11.04 -9.32
CA PHE A 75 -13.10 10.10 -8.40
C PHE A 75 -12.01 9.45 -7.53
N VAL A 76 -12.36 9.06 -6.31
CA VAL A 76 -11.48 8.20 -5.50
C VAL A 76 -11.37 6.86 -6.18
N ALA A 77 -10.15 6.42 -6.45
CA ALA A 77 -9.93 5.11 -7.03
C ALA A 77 -10.41 4.03 -6.08
N GLU A 78 -10.97 2.96 -6.63
CA GLU A 78 -11.07 1.73 -5.86
C GLU A 78 -9.64 1.28 -5.52
N PRO A 79 -9.33 0.98 -4.25
CA PRO A 79 -8.09 0.32 -3.92
C PRO A 79 -8.01 -0.93 -4.81
N LYS A 80 -7.04 -1.00 -5.73
CA LYS A 80 -6.79 -2.19 -6.54
C LYS A 80 -6.67 -3.36 -5.56
N GLY A 81 -7.72 -4.16 -5.42
CA GLY A 81 -7.79 -5.31 -4.53
C GLY A 81 -7.19 -5.10 -3.14
N GLN A 82 -8.02 -5.10 -2.12
CA GLN A 82 -7.64 -5.53 -0.77
C GLN A 82 -7.26 -7.04 -0.74
N SER A 83 -6.44 -7.49 -1.68
CA SER A 83 -5.57 -8.67 -1.53
C SER A 83 -4.12 -8.25 -1.31
N ALA A 84 -3.78 -6.95 -1.42
CA ALA A 84 -2.38 -6.48 -1.37
C ALA A 84 -2.09 -5.39 -0.32
N LEU A 85 -2.99 -5.17 0.66
CA LEU A 85 -2.72 -4.35 1.85
C LEU A 85 -3.25 -4.99 3.14
N PHE A 86 -3.30 -6.31 3.22
CA PHE A 86 -2.73 -6.90 4.43
C PHE A 86 -1.24 -6.64 4.27
N GLU A 87 -0.66 -5.81 5.14
CA GLU A 87 0.78 -5.87 5.32
C GLU A 87 1.03 -7.35 5.67
N VAL A 88 1.57 -8.13 4.72
CA VAL A 88 1.92 -9.52 4.96
C VAL A 88 3.11 -9.46 5.90
N ARG A 89 2.80 -9.29 7.18
CA ARG A 89 3.76 -9.32 8.26
C ARG A 89 4.18 -10.77 8.40
N SER A 90 5.47 -10.98 8.67
CA SER A 90 5.90 -12.30 9.06
C SER A 90 5.12 -12.71 10.32
N ILE A 91 4.62 -13.95 10.37
CA ILE A 91 3.98 -14.52 11.57
C ILE A 91 4.89 -14.31 12.81
N ALA A 92 6.21 -14.35 12.61
CA ALA A 92 7.20 -14.06 13.64
C ALA A 92 7.13 -12.62 14.16
N GLU A 93 6.99 -11.65 13.26
CA GLU A 93 6.91 -10.23 13.60
C GLU A 93 5.61 -9.93 14.34
N GLU A 94 4.50 -10.54 13.93
CA GLU A 94 3.21 -10.37 14.58
C GLU A 94 3.24 -10.88 16.04
N ILE A 95 3.74 -12.10 16.24
CA ILE A 95 3.87 -12.70 17.58
C ILE A 95 4.82 -11.87 18.46
N THR A 96 5.96 -11.46 17.91
CA THR A 96 6.94 -10.64 18.66
C THR A 96 6.37 -9.25 19.00
N SER A 97 5.55 -8.65 18.14
CA SER A 97 4.91 -7.34 18.40
C SER A 97 3.92 -7.37 19.57
N ARG A 98 3.38 -8.55 19.89
CA ARG A 98 2.54 -8.82 21.07
C ARG A 98 3.36 -9.14 22.32
N HIS A 99 4.69 -9.01 22.27
CA HIS A 99 5.64 -9.42 23.31
C HIS A 99 5.61 -10.91 23.65
N HIS A 100 5.18 -11.75 22.71
CA HIS A 100 5.16 -13.20 22.85
C HIS A 100 6.38 -13.84 22.21
N GLN A 101 6.69 -15.08 22.61
CA GLN A 101 7.79 -15.83 22.05
C GLN A 101 7.35 -16.58 20.80
N HIS A 102 8.01 -16.28 19.68
CA HIS A 102 7.86 -17.01 18.43
C HIS A 102 8.84 -18.18 18.37
N ARG A 103 8.33 -19.35 17.96
CA ARG A 103 9.15 -20.49 17.51
C ARG A 103 8.59 -20.99 16.18
N CYS A 104 9.46 -21.46 15.30
CA CYS A 104 9.08 -22.07 14.02
C CYS A 104 9.71 -23.44 13.92
N GLU A 105 8.93 -24.42 13.46
CA GLU A 105 9.40 -25.77 13.16
C GLU A 105 9.15 -26.09 11.68
N VAL A 106 10.20 -26.45 10.96
CA VAL A 106 10.12 -26.82 9.55
C VAL A 106 9.75 -28.30 9.45
N VAL A 107 8.56 -28.57 8.93
CA VAL A 107 8.03 -29.92 8.72
C VAL A 107 8.50 -30.50 7.38
N LEU A 108 8.55 -29.67 6.34
CA LEU A 108 9.01 -30.04 5.02
C LEU A 108 9.83 -28.90 4.43
N LEU A 109 10.92 -29.24 3.75
CA LEU A 109 11.65 -28.34 2.88
C LEU A 109 12.19 -29.15 1.72
N GLU A 110 11.67 -28.91 0.53
CA GLU A 110 12.03 -29.63 -0.67
C GLU A 110 12.14 -28.72 -1.89
N GLU A 111 12.86 -29.24 -2.88
CA GLU A 111 12.93 -28.65 -4.20
C GLU A 111 12.02 -29.44 -5.13
N THR A 112 11.20 -28.74 -5.91
CA THR A 112 10.32 -29.36 -6.91
C THR A 112 10.29 -28.55 -8.19
N GLN A 113 9.73 -29.12 -9.25
CA GLN A 113 9.45 -28.41 -10.50
C GLN A 113 8.02 -27.89 -10.48
N ALA A 114 7.84 -26.62 -10.82
CA ALA A 114 6.53 -25.98 -10.85
C ALA A 114 5.60 -26.67 -11.85
N ASP A 115 4.49 -27.21 -11.35
CA ASP A 115 3.38 -27.62 -12.21
C ASP A 115 2.69 -26.39 -12.84
N LEU A 116 1.68 -26.62 -13.69
CA LEU A 116 0.99 -25.53 -14.38
C LEU A 116 0.29 -24.55 -13.42
N ILE A 117 -0.24 -25.03 -12.29
CA ILE A 117 -0.96 -24.22 -11.31
C ILE A 117 0.04 -23.39 -10.51
N GLN A 118 1.09 -24.01 -10.00
CA GLN A 118 2.18 -23.37 -9.26
C GLN A 118 2.90 -22.34 -10.11
N ALA A 119 3.19 -22.68 -11.37
CA ALA A 119 3.85 -21.77 -12.31
C ALA A 119 3.02 -20.51 -12.58
N ALA A 120 1.70 -20.67 -12.78
CA ALA A 120 0.78 -19.55 -12.95
C ALA A 120 0.69 -18.68 -11.67
N ALA A 121 0.58 -19.29 -10.49
CA ALA A 121 0.49 -18.58 -9.22
C ALA A 121 1.77 -17.79 -8.88
N LEU A 122 2.94 -18.33 -9.20
CA LEU A 122 4.24 -17.72 -8.95
C LEU A 122 4.74 -16.82 -10.09
N ASN A 123 3.99 -16.75 -11.20
CA ASN A 123 4.35 -16.03 -12.41
C ASN A 123 5.73 -16.45 -12.99
N VAL A 124 5.94 -17.77 -13.08
CA VAL A 124 7.13 -18.41 -13.66
C VAL A 124 6.73 -19.40 -14.77
N ALA A 125 7.71 -19.92 -15.51
CA ALA A 125 7.45 -20.95 -16.51
C ALA A 125 7.18 -22.32 -15.86
N ALA A 126 6.35 -23.16 -16.51
CA ALA A 126 6.17 -24.55 -16.08
C ALA A 126 7.51 -25.30 -16.14
N GLY A 127 7.76 -26.16 -15.14
CA GLY A 127 9.04 -26.86 -14.99
C GLY A 127 10.14 -26.05 -14.29
N THR A 128 9.91 -24.76 -13.98
CA THR A 128 10.86 -23.96 -13.19
C THR A 128 11.10 -24.60 -11.83
N ARG A 129 12.37 -24.66 -11.42
CA ARG A 129 12.75 -25.10 -10.07
C ARG A 129 12.20 -24.13 -9.03
N ILE A 130 11.38 -24.64 -8.12
CA ILE A 130 10.80 -23.92 -6.99
C ILE A 130 11.11 -24.64 -5.68
N PHE A 131 10.96 -23.94 -4.56
CA PHE A 131 11.11 -24.51 -3.22
C PHE A 131 9.75 -24.58 -2.54
N HIS A 132 9.47 -25.71 -1.93
CA HIS A 132 8.26 -25.97 -1.16
C HIS A 132 8.66 -26.19 0.30
N SER A 133 8.04 -25.43 1.20
CA SER A 133 8.25 -25.57 2.62
C SER A 133 6.93 -25.61 3.38
N LEU A 134 6.83 -26.51 4.34
CA LEU A 134 5.74 -26.59 5.31
C LEU A 134 6.31 -26.30 6.68
N MET A 135 5.71 -25.35 7.39
CA MET A 135 6.19 -24.87 8.67
C MET A 135 5.02 -24.80 9.66
N VAL A 136 5.30 -25.09 10.93
CA VAL A 136 4.40 -24.84 12.05
C VAL A 136 4.99 -23.71 12.87
N HIS A 137 4.25 -22.62 12.98
CA HIS A 137 4.60 -21.51 13.85
C HIS A 137 3.96 -21.73 15.22
N PHE A 138 4.66 -21.31 16.27
CA PHE A 138 4.23 -21.39 17.65
C PHE A 138 4.27 -20.00 18.29
N GLU A 139 3.28 -19.74 19.13
CA GLU A 139 3.17 -18.59 20.02
C GLU A 139 3.17 -19.12 21.46
N ASN A 140 4.23 -18.84 22.22
CA ASN A 140 4.39 -19.33 23.60
C ASN A 140 4.18 -20.86 23.71
N GLU A 141 4.82 -21.62 22.81
CA GLU A 141 4.73 -23.09 22.66
C GLU A 141 3.37 -23.66 22.20
N VAL A 142 2.40 -22.82 21.84
CA VAL A 142 1.12 -23.26 21.26
C VAL A 142 1.15 -23.06 19.74
N PRO A 143 0.82 -24.09 18.92
CA PRO A 143 0.80 -23.95 17.47
C PRO A 143 -0.29 -22.96 17.03
N VAL A 144 0.05 -22.09 16.07
CA VAL A 144 -0.88 -21.09 15.53
C VAL A 144 -1.35 -21.47 14.12
N GLN A 145 -2.59 -21.11 13.81
CA GLN A 145 -3.17 -21.21 12.48
C GLN A 145 -3.52 -19.79 12.00
N ASP A 146 -3.04 -19.44 10.82
CA ASP A 146 -3.34 -18.19 10.11
C ASP A 146 -4.49 -18.42 9.12
#